data_AF-A0A494XCV1-F1
#
_entry.id   AF-A0A494XCV1-F1
#
_cell.length_a   1.000
_cell.length_b   1.000
_cell.length_c   1.000
_cell.angle_alpha   90.00
_cell.angle_beta   90.00
_cell.angle_gamma   90.00
#
_symmetry.space_group_name_H-M   'P 1'
#
loop_
_entity.id
_entity.type
_entity.pdbx_description
1 polymer ?
#
loop_
_entity_poly.entity_id
_entity_poly.type
_entity_poly.pdbx_seq_one_letter_code
_entity_poly.pdbx_strand_id
1 'polypeptide(L)'
;MPKQYIPYEQDGARGAGGRGAQASRYWASVLWCRAVRRRSCRFFPVRVSILDPIESALAQAPSVFDRSAAVGFGLNPLDRLSQRRDDDAFVDAKRQDASTRFMVLVGDVPVLMRHGDRYDVLFSRTALASLGTPVRDIFLGVDAEGAALFAVSLDAALAERVAQQPNLEPVDLRSIATRGLVPEPILGELGGAKAMLDWHARHRFCANCGSASRVTAAGWRRECDACGAQHFPRVDPVVIMLAIDGDRCLLGRQARFAPGMYSALAGFLEPGETIEDAVRREVHEEAGVHCTHVAYFASQPWPFPSSLMIGCFARAGDTEITVDTTELEDARWFTRDEVRAMLDGTHAKGLSAPKPFAIAHHLLKAFADNDTASLGAAVSA
;
A
#
# COMPACT_ATOMS: atom_id res chain seq x y z
N MET A 1 -4.69 -47.42 -1.69
CA MET A 1 -5.58 -47.88 -0.60
C MET A 1 -6.33 -46.66 -0.07
N PRO A 2 -7.67 -46.61 -0.11
CA PRO A 2 -8.42 -45.42 0.25
C PRO A 2 -8.90 -45.47 1.70
N LYS A 3 -8.74 -44.35 2.41
CA LYS A 3 -9.47 -43.94 3.62
C LYS A 3 -9.42 -42.40 3.63
N GLN A 4 -10.43 -41.64 4.01
CA GLN A 4 -11.88 -41.76 4.07
C GLN A 4 -12.32 -40.30 4.31
N TYR A 5 -13.44 -39.90 3.72
CA TYR A 5 -14.04 -38.56 3.78
C TYR A 5 -14.29 -38.04 5.22
N ILE A 6 -14.27 -36.71 5.40
CA ILE A 6 -15.18 -36.01 6.31
C ILE A 6 -15.87 -34.91 5.49
N PRO A 7 -17.17 -35.01 5.17
CA PRO A 7 -17.94 -33.88 4.64
C PRO A 7 -18.48 -33.06 5.82
N TYR A 8 -18.35 -31.73 5.75
CA TYR A 8 -19.10 -30.85 6.63
C TYR A 8 -20.36 -30.40 5.89
N GLU A 9 -21.51 -30.89 6.35
CA GLU A 9 -22.84 -30.52 5.86
C GLU A 9 -23.23 -29.10 6.28
N GLN A 10 -23.99 -28.48 5.38
CA GLN A 10 -24.77 -27.28 5.60
C GLN A 10 -25.98 -27.62 6.48
N ASP A 11 -26.29 -26.78 7.46
CA ASP A 11 -27.64 -26.69 7.99
C ASP A 11 -28.15 -25.25 7.86
N GLY A 12 -29.19 -25.10 7.04
CA GLY A 12 -30.05 -23.93 7.03
C GLY A 12 -31.26 -24.16 7.93
N ALA A 13 -31.65 -23.14 8.69
CA ALA A 13 -32.98 -23.06 9.28
C ALA A 13 -33.55 -21.66 9.11
N ARG A 14 -34.65 -21.59 8.35
CA ARG A 14 -35.57 -20.45 8.27
C ARG A 14 -36.41 -20.37 9.55
N GLY A 15 -36.71 -19.17 10.00
CA GLY A 15 -37.76 -18.90 10.99
C GLY A 15 -38.21 -17.45 10.91
N ALA A 16 -39.48 -17.24 10.52
CA ALA A 16 -40.11 -15.94 10.32
C ALA A 16 -40.84 -15.46 11.59
N GLY A 17 -40.99 -14.13 11.72
CA GLY A 17 -42.18 -13.50 12.32
C GLY A 17 -41.95 -12.60 13.53
N GLY A 18 -42.48 -11.38 13.47
CA GLY A 18 -42.80 -10.59 14.67
C GLY A 18 -42.68 -9.08 14.53
N ARG A 19 -43.81 -8.40 14.28
CA ARG A 19 -43.98 -6.95 14.21
C ARG A 19 -43.98 -6.29 15.61
N GLY A 20 -43.57 -5.03 15.69
CA GLY A 20 -44.25 -4.02 16.53
C GLY A 20 -43.36 -3.17 17.45
N ALA A 21 -43.34 -1.84 17.19
CA ALA A 21 -43.30 -0.72 18.15
C ALA A 21 -42.97 0.57 17.36
N GLN A 22 -43.94 1.36 16.91
CA GLN A 22 -44.59 2.47 17.62
C GLN A 22 -43.65 3.56 18.18
N ALA A 23 -43.59 4.65 17.41
CA ALA A 23 -43.51 6.08 17.73
C ALA A 23 -43.24 6.56 19.17
N SER A 24 -42.36 7.57 19.30
CA SER A 24 -42.61 8.88 19.94
C SER A 24 -41.30 9.70 19.92
N ARG A 25 -41.16 10.77 19.12
CA ARG A 25 -41.40 12.18 19.48
C ARG A 25 -40.94 12.57 20.89
N TYR A 26 -39.84 13.32 21.01
CA TYR A 26 -39.60 14.39 22.01
C TYR A 26 -38.66 15.43 21.38
N TRP A 27 -39.21 16.59 20.98
CA TRP A 27 -39.22 17.89 21.66
C TRP A 27 -37.99 18.76 21.37
N ALA A 28 -38.27 19.83 20.61
CA ALA A 28 -37.43 20.99 20.39
C ALA A 28 -37.71 22.06 21.45
N SER A 29 -36.70 22.85 21.82
CA SER A 29 -36.82 24.24 22.28
C SER A 29 -35.41 24.79 22.57
N VAL A 30 -34.85 25.71 21.77
CA VAL A 30 -35.11 27.17 21.74
C VAL A 30 -34.50 27.88 22.96
N LEU A 31 -33.54 28.79 22.78
CA LEU A 31 -33.76 30.22 23.03
C LEU A 31 -32.60 31.12 22.57
N TRP A 32 -33.03 32.23 21.97
CA TRP A 32 -32.28 33.36 21.45
C TRP A 32 -32.78 34.59 22.21
N CYS A 33 -31.91 35.46 22.76
CA CYS A 33 -32.15 36.90 22.84
C CYS A 33 -31.01 37.74 23.46
N ARG A 34 -30.58 38.75 22.67
CA ARG A 34 -30.35 40.20 22.97
C ARG A 34 -29.25 40.57 24.00
N ALA A 35 -28.46 41.66 23.88
CA ALA A 35 -28.59 42.96 23.20
C ALA A 35 -27.18 43.62 23.00
N VAL A 36 -26.86 44.24 21.84
CA VAL A 36 -26.87 45.71 21.50
C VAL A 36 -25.60 46.55 21.85
N ARG A 37 -24.90 46.95 20.76
CA ARG A 37 -24.14 48.20 20.43
C ARG A 37 -22.93 48.66 21.26
N ARG A 38 -21.78 48.84 20.58
CA ARG A 38 -21.28 50.15 20.06
C ARG A 38 -20.03 49.97 19.16
N ARG A 39 -19.86 50.95 18.28
CA ARG A 39 -18.95 51.02 17.12
C ARG A 39 -17.46 51.12 17.50
N SER A 40 -16.61 50.46 16.71
CA SER A 40 -15.32 51.00 16.28
C SER A 40 -14.81 50.19 15.09
N CYS A 41 -14.69 50.83 13.92
CA CYS A 41 -14.02 50.27 12.76
C CYS A 41 -12.57 49.95 13.13
N ARG A 42 -12.19 48.68 13.02
CA ARG A 42 -10.79 48.24 12.95
C ARG A 42 -10.67 47.30 11.76
N PHE A 43 -9.75 47.63 10.86
CA PHE A 43 -9.30 46.74 9.80
C PHE A 43 -8.85 45.42 10.42
N PHE A 44 -9.56 44.34 10.12
CA PHE A 44 -9.08 42.98 10.36
C PHE A 44 -8.36 42.52 9.09
N PRO A 45 -7.05 42.20 9.14
CA PRO A 45 -6.47 41.38 8.09
C PRO A 45 -7.08 39.99 8.23
N VAL A 46 -7.88 39.58 7.25
CA VAL A 46 -8.27 38.17 7.10
C VAL A 46 -7.00 37.42 6.74
N ARG A 47 -6.29 36.91 7.74
CA ARG A 47 -5.36 35.79 7.54
C ARG A 47 -6.24 34.57 7.27
N VAL A 48 -6.51 34.29 5.99
CA VAL A 48 -6.88 32.94 5.59
C VAL A 48 -5.62 32.10 5.79
N SER A 49 -5.54 31.39 6.91
CA SER A 49 -4.58 30.30 7.08
C SER A 49 -5.00 29.22 6.09
N ILE A 50 -4.35 29.16 4.93
CA ILE A 50 -4.44 28.02 4.00
C ILE A 50 -3.36 27.02 4.43
N LEU A 51 -3.43 26.63 5.69
CA LEU A 51 -2.88 25.41 6.21
C LEU A 51 -4.08 24.71 6.86
N ASP A 52 -4.19 23.42 6.59
CA ASP A 52 -4.96 22.44 7.37
C ASP A 52 -6.37 21.99 6.94
N PRO A 53 -6.61 21.73 5.63
CA PRO A 53 -7.50 20.62 5.26
C PRO A 53 -6.88 19.26 5.63
N ILE A 54 -5.55 19.14 5.53
CA ILE A 54 -4.82 17.88 5.76
C ILE A 54 -4.71 17.55 7.27
N GLU A 55 -4.32 18.49 8.13
CA GLU A 55 -4.31 18.21 9.59
C GLU A 55 -5.72 17.94 10.14
N SER A 56 -6.75 18.59 9.58
CA SER A 56 -8.15 18.32 9.96
C SER A 56 -8.63 16.93 9.55
N ALA A 57 -8.21 16.43 8.38
CA ALA A 57 -8.50 15.07 7.94
C ALA A 57 -7.72 14.02 8.77
N LEU A 58 -6.47 14.32 9.14
CA LEU A 58 -5.65 13.48 10.01
C LEU A 58 -6.20 13.37 11.44
N ALA A 59 -6.92 14.39 11.92
CA ALA A 59 -7.47 14.42 13.28
C ALA A 59 -8.79 13.66 13.47
N GLN A 60 -9.48 13.28 12.39
CA GLN A 60 -10.85 12.72 12.44
C GLN A 60 -10.94 11.22 12.05
N ALA A 61 -9.86 10.62 11.55
CA ALA A 61 -9.79 9.18 11.34
C ALA A 61 -9.56 8.46 12.70
N PRO A 62 -10.27 7.35 13.01
CA PRO A 62 -9.90 6.51 14.14
C PRO A 62 -8.44 6.11 13.99
N SER A 63 -7.60 6.59 14.90
CA SER A 63 -6.15 6.43 14.85
C SER A 63 -5.77 4.96 15.03
N VAL A 64 -5.73 4.20 13.93
CA VAL A 64 -4.91 3.00 13.85
C VAL A 64 -3.64 3.39 13.10
N PHE A 65 -2.85 4.28 13.71
CA PHE A 65 -1.45 4.45 13.32
C PHE A 65 -0.71 3.22 13.84
N ASP A 66 -0.86 2.10 13.14
CA ASP A 66 -0.01 0.93 13.35
C ASP A 66 1.33 1.10 12.61
N ARG A 67 2.28 0.19 12.85
CA ARG A 67 3.61 0.26 12.22
C ARG A 67 3.56 0.16 10.70
N SER A 68 2.52 -0.45 10.14
CA SER A 68 2.33 -0.57 8.69
C SER A 68 1.93 0.78 8.08
N ALA A 69 1.23 1.66 8.81
CA ALA A 69 0.94 3.00 8.32
C ALA A 69 2.20 3.86 8.11
N ALA A 70 3.29 3.57 8.84
CA ALA A 70 4.55 4.31 8.77
C ALA A 70 5.51 3.83 7.67
N VAL A 71 5.23 2.71 7.00
CA VAL A 71 6.03 2.23 5.86
C VAL A 71 5.47 2.80 4.55
N GLY A 72 6.33 2.96 3.53
CA GLY A 72 5.90 3.50 2.24
C GLY A 72 4.73 2.71 1.65
N PHE A 73 3.76 3.39 1.03
CA PHE A 73 2.52 2.81 0.51
C PHE A 73 1.58 2.16 1.55
N GLY A 74 1.94 2.14 2.84
CA GLY A 74 1.16 1.47 3.88
C GLY A 74 -0.06 2.27 4.36
N LEU A 75 0.01 3.60 4.31
CA LEU A 75 -1.11 4.48 4.59
C LEU A 75 -1.99 4.69 3.35
N ASN A 76 -3.26 4.30 3.44
CA ASN A 76 -4.27 4.58 2.43
C ASN A 76 -5.60 4.89 3.13
N PRO A 77 -6.04 6.16 3.18
CA PRO A 77 -7.17 6.59 3.99
C PRO A 77 -8.53 6.38 3.29
N LEU A 78 -8.56 5.91 2.04
CA LEU A 78 -9.82 5.78 1.30
C LEU A 78 -10.76 4.78 1.97
N ASP A 79 -12.03 5.16 2.10
CA ASP A 79 -13.09 4.17 2.21
C ASP A 79 -13.25 3.51 0.84
N ARG A 80 -12.83 2.25 0.77
CA ARG A 80 -12.83 1.44 -0.45
C ARG A 80 -14.23 1.18 -1.02
N LEU A 81 -15.28 1.31 -0.20
CA LEU A 81 -16.69 1.10 -0.56
C LEU A 81 -16.93 -0.16 -1.42
N SER A 82 -16.34 -1.29 -1.02
CA SER A 82 -16.36 -2.53 -1.82
C SER A 82 -17.77 -3.03 -2.12
N GLN A 83 -18.71 -2.83 -1.20
CA GLN A 83 -20.12 -3.18 -1.31
C GLN A 83 -20.88 -2.39 -2.39
N ARG A 84 -20.31 -1.31 -2.94
CA ARG A 84 -20.93 -0.47 -3.99
C ARG A 84 -20.34 -0.69 -5.37
N ARG A 85 -19.33 -1.56 -5.51
CA ARG A 85 -18.58 -1.72 -6.77
C ARG A 85 -19.39 -2.37 -7.90
N ASP A 86 -20.43 -3.15 -7.57
CA ASP A 86 -21.34 -3.75 -8.54
C ASP A 86 -22.56 -2.84 -8.88
N ASP A 87 -22.66 -1.66 -8.27
CA ASP A 87 -23.71 -0.67 -8.55
C ASP A 87 -23.20 0.35 -9.60
N ASP A 88 -23.34 -0.01 -10.88
CA ASP A 88 -22.85 0.80 -12.01
C ASP A 88 -23.42 2.22 -11.98
N ALA A 89 -24.69 2.39 -11.62
CA ALA A 89 -25.33 3.71 -11.54
C ALA A 89 -24.69 4.59 -10.44
N PHE A 90 -24.33 4.01 -9.31
CA PHE A 90 -23.58 4.71 -8.26
C PHE A 90 -22.18 5.10 -8.72
N VAL A 91 -21.45 4.16 -9.33
CA VAL A 91 -20.07 4.40 -9.80
C VAL A 91 -20.07 5.49 -10.86
N ASP A 92 -21.02 5.45 -11.81
CA ASP A 92 -21.19 6.47 -12.83
C ASP A 92 -21.55 7.83 -12.22
N ALA A 93 -22.48 7.86 -11.26
CA ALA A 93 -22.83 9.11 -10.56
C ALA A 93 -21.62 9.71 -9.85
N LYS A 94 -20.82 8.89 -9.15
CA LYS A 94 -19.56 9.33 -8.53
C LYS A 94 -18.57 9.82 -9.57
N ARG A 95 -18.41 9.14 -10.69
CA ARG A 95 -17.51 9.57 -11.77
C ARG A 95 -17.88 10.94 -12.35
N GLN A 96 -19.18 11.26 -12.40
CA GLN A 96 -19.69 12.54 -12.91
C GLN A 96 -19.74 13.66 -11.87
N ASP A 97 -19.50 13.37 -10.59
CA ASP A 97 -19.40 14.39 -9.55
C ASP A 97 -18.21 15.35 -9.81
N ALA A 98 -18.36 16.63 -9.47
CA ALA A 98 -17.32 17.64 -9.66
C ALA A 98 -16.19 17.56 -8.60
N SER A 99 -16.48 16.97 -7.44
CA SER A 99 -15.50 16.70 -6.38
C SER A 99 -14.54 15.55 -6.74
N THR A 100 -14.93 14.67 -7.66
CA THR A 100 -14.14 13.51 -8.06
C THR A 100 -12.77 13.87 -8.62
N ARG A 101 -11.78 13.06 -8.25
CA ARG A 101 -10.39 13.17 -8.70
C ARG A 101 -9.93 11.90 -9.40
N PHE A 102 -8.93 12.07 -10.27
CA PHE A 102 -8.40 11.01 -11.11
C PHE A 102 -6.88 10.95 -10.96
N MET A 103 -6.35 9.78 -10.62
CA MET A 103 -4.92 9.49 -10.72
C MET A 103 -4.63 8.95 -12.12
N VAL A 104 -3.84 9.68 -12.89
CA VAL A 104 -3.62 9.39 -14.31
C VAL A 104 -2.28 8.72 -14.53
N LEU A 105 -2.29 7.59 -15.20
CA LEU A 105 -1.11 6.89 -15.69
C LEU A 105 -1.15 6.86 -17.22
N VAL A 106 0.01 7.02 -17.87
CA VAL A 106 0.17 6.77 -19.31
C VAL A 106 0.95 5.48 -19.48
N GLY A 107 0.33 4.46 -20.07
CA GLY A 107 0.81 3.09 -19.91
C GLY A 107 0.81 2.71 -18.43
N ASP A 108 2.01 2.54 -17.86
CA ASP A 108 2.21 2.18 -16.45
C ASP A 108 2.91 3.28 -15.61
N VAL A 109 3.13 4.46 -16.18
CA VAL A 109 3.85 5.59 -15.58
C VAL A 109 2.87 6.66 -15.07
N PRO A 110 2.87 6.97 -13.76
CA PRO A 110 2.11 8.10 -13.22
C PRO A 110 2.47 9.45 -13.85
N VAL A 111 1.45 10.28 -14.06
CA VAL A 111 1.60 11.66 -14.51
C VAL A 111 1.39 12.60 -13.33
N LEU A 112 2.36 13.46 -13.06
CA LEU A 112 2.29 14.45 -11.99
C LEU A 112 2.04 15.84 -12.61
N MET A 113 1.21 16.64 -11.96
CA MET A 113 1.12 18.08 -12.20
C MET A 113 2.15 18.79 -11.34
N ARG A 114 2.97 19.65 -11.96
CA ARG A 114 3.98 20.45 -11.25
C ARG A 114 3.47 21.86 -11.01
N HIS A 115 3.53 22.29 -9.75
CA HIS A 115 3.17 23.63 -9.29
C HIS A 115 4.35 24.24 -8.53
N GLY A 116 5.31 24.78 -9.27
CA GLY A 116 6.60 25.23 -8.71
C GLY A 116 7.41 24.03 -8.21
N ASP A 117 7.60 23.95 -6.89
CA ASP A 117 8.32 22.86 -6.22
C ASP A 117 7.41 21.77 -5.66
N ARG A 118 6.09 21.91 -5.83
CA ARG A 118 5.11 20.92 -5.38
C ARG A 118 4.60 20.10 -6.55
N TYR A 119 4.30 18.84 -6.27
CA TYR A 119 3.64 17.93 -7.20
C TYR A 119 2.27 17.54 -6.70
N ASP A 120 1.34 17.36 -7.65
CA ASP A 120 0.00 16.84 -7.41
C ASP A 120 -0.28 15.72 -8.43
N VAL A 121 -1.07 14.73 -8.06
CA VAL A 121 -1.47 13.60 -8.91
C VAL A 121 -2.99 13.48 -9.06
N LEU A 122 -3.74 14.42 -8.46
CA LEU A 122 -5.20 14.40 -8.40
C LEU A 122 -5.79 15.30 -9.48
N PHE A 123 -6.02 14.74 -10.67
CA PHE A 123 -6.59 15.48 -11.79
C PHE A 123 -8.09 15.72 -11.59
N SER A 124 -8.59 16.89 -12.00
CA SER A 124 -10.03 17.09 -12.21
C SER A 124 -10.49 16.39 -13.48
N ARG A 125 -11.81 16.19 -13.63
CA ARG A 125 -12.39 15.64 -14.87
C ARG A 125 -12.00 16.44 -16.12
N THR A 126 -12.02 17.77 -16.04
CA THR A 126 -11.66 18.65 -17.16
C THR A 126 -10.18 18.51 -17.51
N ALA A 127 -9.30 18.43 -16.50
CA ALA A 127 -7.87 18.22 -16.72
C ALA A 127 -7.62 16.85 -17.38
N LEU A 128 -8.22 15.77 -16.87
CA LEU A 128 -8.13 14.44 -17.49
C LEU A 128 -8.59 14.46 -18.95
N ALA A 129 -9.74 15.08 -19.25
CA ALA A 129 -10.28 15.12 -20.62
C ALA A 129 -9.33 15.81 -21.62
N SER A 130 -8.47 16.73 -21.16
CA SER A 130 -7.46 17.37 -22.01
C SER A 130 -6.28 16.46 -22.37
N LEU A 131 -6.04 15.39 -21.61
CA LEU A 131 -4.92 14.47 -21.82
C LEU A 131 -5.23 13.37 -22.82
N GLY A 132 -6.48 12.89 -22.84
CA GLY A 132 -6.94 11.87 -23.77
C GLY A 132 -8.08 11.02 -23.22
N THR A 133 -8.54 10.06 -24.03
CA THR A 133 -9.58 9.11 -23.63
C THR A 133 -8.97 7.97 -22.81
N PRO A 134 -9.50 7.67 -21.62
CA PRO A 134 -9.11 6.51 -20.82
C PRO A 134 -9.23 5.18 -21.58
N VAL A 135 -8.20 4.34 -21.49
CA VAL A 135 -8.29 2.91 -21.88
C VAL A 135 -8.81 2.04 -20.74
N ARG A 136 -8.65 2.50 -19.50
CA ARG A 136 -9.14 1.86 -18.29
C ARG A 136 -9.47 2.90 -17.24
N ASP A 137 -10.52 2.61 -16.47
CA ASP A 137 -10.96 3.38 -15.33
C ASP A 137 -11.29 2.41 -14.19
N ILE A 138 -10.90 2.75 -12.96
CA ILE A 138 -11.06 1.91 -11.76
C ILE A 138 -11.47 2.81 -10.60
N PHE A 139 -12.62 2.53 -9.99
CA PHE A 139 -13.04 3.22 -8.78
C PHE A 139 -12.23 2.71 -7.58
N LEU A 140 -11.46 3.59 -6.93
CA LEU A 140 -10.61 3.21 -5.81
C LEU A 140 -11.34 3.29 -4.46
N GLY A 141 -12.27 4.25 -4.34
CA GLY A 141 -12.99 4.54 -3.11
C GLY A 141 -13.38 6.02 -3.02
N VAL A 142 -13.67 6.47 -1.81
CA VAL A 142 -13.91 7.88 -1.48
C VAL A 142 -12.98 8.33 -0.35
N ASP A 143 -12.62 9.61 -0.35
CA ASP A 143 -11.92 10.25 0.75
C ASP A 143 -12.87 10.53 1.95
N ALA A 144 -12.33 11.16 3.00
CA ALA A 144 -13.08 11.49 4.21
C ALA A 144 -14.23 12.47 3.95
N GLU A 145 -14.09 13.34 2.93
CA GLU A 145 -15.10 14.29 2.48
C GLU A 145 -16.13 13.66 1.52
N GLY A 146 -15.94 12.39 1.13
CA GLY A 146 -16.82 11.64 0.26
C GLY A 146 -16.59 11.86 -1.24
N ALA A 147 -15.53 12.57 -1.62
CA ALA A 147 -15.13 12.74 -3.01
C ALA A 147 -14.53 11.43 -3.54
N ALA A 148 -14.92 11.04 -4.75
CA ALA A 148 -14.44 9.78 -5.32
C ALA A 148 -13.03 9.92 -5.90
N LEU A 149 -12.26 8.85 -5.78
CA LEU A 149 -10.97 8.70 -6.46
C LEU A 149 -11.03 7.57 -7.48
N PHE A 150 -10.56 7.86 -8.69
CA PHE A 150 -10.45 6.88 -9.76
C PHE A 150 -8.99 6.74 -10.25
N ALA A 151 -8.56 5.51 -10.53
CA ALA A 151 -7.32 5.26 -11.27
C ALA A 151 -7.63 5.17 -12.76
N VAL A 152 -6.91 5.94 -13.57
CA VAL A 152 -7.11 6.03 -15.01
C VAL A 152 -5.82 5.68 -15.72
N SER A 153 -5.90 4.76 -16.69
CA SER A 153 -4.82 4.54 -17.64
C SER A 153 -5.19 5.15 -18.99
N LEU A 154 -4.23 5.88 -19.57
CA LEU A 154 -4.22 6.37 -20.94
C LEU A 154 -3.30 5.48 -21.79
N ASP A 155 -3.55 5.45 -23.10
CA ASP A 155 -2.72 4.69 -24.03
C ASP A 155 -1.26 5.17 -24.01
N ALA A 156 -0.31 4.23 -24.03
CA ALA A 156 1.12 4.53 -23.99
C ALA A 156 1.60 5.41 -25.17
N ALA A 157 0.89 5.39 -26.31
CA ALA A 157 1.15 6.27 -27.44
C ALA A 157 1.00 7.77 -27.09
N LEU A 158 0.37 8.10 -25.96
CA LEU A 158 0.23 9.48 -25.49
C LEU A 158 1.42 9.99 -24.68
N ALA A 159 2.42 9.15 -24.40
CA ALA A 159 3.53 9.47 -23.50
C ALA A 159 4.31 10.73 -23.95
N GLU A 160 4.72 10.80 -25.22
CA GLU A 160 5.45 11.96 -25.74
C GLU A 160 4.62 13.25 -25.65
N ARG A 161 3.34 13.18 -26.00
CA ARG A 161 2.44 14.34 -25.94
C ARG A 161 2.25 14.85 -24.52
N VAL A 162 2.13 13.94 -23.55
CA VAL A 162 1.98 14.29 -22.13
C VAL A 162 3.29 14.87 -21.59
N ALA A 163 4.44 14.27 -21.93
CA ALA A 163 5.76 14.75 -21.50
C ALA A 163 6.11 16.15 -22.06
N GLN A 164 5.55 16.55 -23.19
CA GLN A 164 5.73 17.89 -23.78
C GLN A 164 4.89 18.99 -23.12
N GLN A 165 3.92 18.63 -22.26
CA GLN A 165 3.12 19.63 -21.56
C GLN A 165 3.96 20.29 -20.46
N PRO A 166 4.04 21.63 -20.40
CA PRO A 166 5.00 22.35 -19.55
C PRO A 166 4.79 22.12 -18.04
N ASN A 167 3.58 21.73 -17.64
CA ASN A 167 3.21 21.53 -16.23
C ASN A 167 3.00 20.05 -15.87
N LEU A 168 3.32 19.11 -16.76
CA LEU A 168 3.16 17.68 -16.49
C LEU A 168 4.52 16.98 -16.50
N GLU A 169 4.72 16.11 -15.52
CA GLU A 169 5.94 15.32 -15.37
C GLU A 169 5.55 13.85 -15.23
N PRO A 170 5.77 13.01 -16.25
CA PRO A 170 5.69 11.56 -16.10
C PRO A 170 6.85 11.10 -15.22
N VAL A 171 6.55 10.47 -14.08
CA VAL A 171 7.57 10.00 -13.13
C VAL A 171 7.20 8.58 -12.68
N ASP A 172 8.16 7.66 -12.70
CA ASP A 172 7.91 6.30 -12.23
C ASP A 172 7.61 6.28 -10.72
N LEU A 173 6.77 5.32 -10.29
CA LEU A 173 6.30 5.25 -8.91
C LEU A 173 7.42 5.11 -7.87
N ARG A 174 8.53 4.45 -8.23
CA ARG A 174 9.66 4.27 -7.30
C ARG A 174 10.41 5.58 -7.10
N SER A 175 10.61 6.37 -8.15
CA SER A 175 11.17 7.72 -8.06
C SER A 175 10.27 8.66 -7.26
N ILE A 176 8.95 8.59 -7.44
CA ILE A 176 7.98 9.35 -6.64
C ILE A 176 8.15 9.06 -5.14
N ALA A 177 8.18 7.78 -4.77
CA ALA A 177 8.35 7.34 -3.39
C ALA A 177 9.72 7.76 -2.82
N THR A 178 10.80 7.52 -3.58
CA THR A 178 12.18 7.77 -3.12
C THR A 178 12.47 9.25 -2.94
N ARG A 179 11.91 10.11 -3.80
CA ARG A 179 12.09 11.57 -3.74
C ARG A 179 11.05 12.27 -2.84
N GLY A 180 10.05 11.54 -2.32
CA GLY A 180 8.98 12.12 -1.51
C GLY A 180 8.15 13.16 -2.26
N LEU A 181 7.83 12.93 -3.53
CA LEU A 181 7.17 13.94 -4.37
C LEU A 181 5.71 14.19 -3.99
N VAL A 182 5.07 13.22 -3.34
CA VAL A 182 3.67 13.31 -2.89
C VAL A 182 3.55 12.92 -1.42
N PRO A 183 2.51 13.39 -0.70
CA PRO A 183 2.24 12.99 0.68
C PRO A 183 2.01 11.48 0.84
N GLU A 184 2.30 10.94 2.02
CA GLU A 184 2.17 9.50 2.30
C GLU A 184 0.79 8.89 2.01
N PRO A 185 -0.35 9.53 2.37
CA PRO A 185 -1.66 8.99 2.01
C PRO A 185 -1.85 8.84 0.50
N ILE A 186 -1.46 9.88 -0.25
CA ILE A 186 -1.53 9.91 -1.71
C ILE A 186 -0.60 8.88 -2.33
N LEU A 187 0.55 8.62 -1.72
CA LEU A 187 1.49 7.60 -2.17
C LEU A 187 0.86 6.20 -2.09
N GLY A 188 0.19 5.84 -0.99
CA GLY A 188 -0.48 4.55 -0.84
C GLY A 188 -1.68 4.38 -1.78
N GLU A 189 -2.43 5.46 -2.02
CA GLU A 189 -3.49 5.49 -3.04
C GLU A 189 -2.94 5.27 -4.46
N LEU A 190 -1.85 5.96 -4.82
CA LEU A 190 -1.20 5.84 -6.12
C LEU A 190 -0.57 4.46 -6.33
N GLY A 191 -0.03 3.85 -5.26
CA GLY A 191 0.44 2.47 -5.27
C GLY A 191 -0.69 1.48 -5.59
N GLY A 192 -1.84 1.63 -4.94
CA GLY A 192 -3.04 0.86 -5.25
C GLY A 192 -3.54 1.08 -6.67
N ALA A 193 -3.57 2.33 -7.14
CA ALA A 193 -3.93 2.70 -8.50
C ALA A 193 -3.05 1.98 -9.54
N LYS A 194 -1.72 2.06 -9.39
CA LYS A 194 -0.77 1.40 -10.29
C LYS A 194 -0.94 -0.12 -10.29
N ALA A 195 -1.03 -0.76 -9.12
CA ALA A 195 -1.17 -2.21 -9.01
C ALA A 195 -2.45 -2.71 -9.72
N MET A 196 -3.55 -1.99 -9.56
CA MET A 196 -4.84 -2.33 -10.19
C MET A 196 -4.80 -2.17 -11.71
N LEU A 197 -4.22 -1.07 -12.21
CA LEU A 197 -4.07 -0.83 -13.64
C LEU A 197 -3.11 -1.85 -14.29
N ASP A 198 -1.99 -2.15 -13.63
CA ASP A 198 -1.02 -3.16 -14.07
C ASP A 198 -1.64 -4.57 -14.14
N TRP A 199 -2.42 -4.96 -13.13
CA TRP A 199 -3.14 -6.23 -13.14
C TRP A 199 -4.02 -6.36 -14.38
N HIS A 200 -4.81 -5.33 -14.69
CA HIS A 200 -5.66 -5.33 -15.88
C HIS A 200 -4.90 -5.35 -17.21
N ALA A 201 -3.71 -4.75 -17.28
CA ALA A 201 -2.86 -4.79 -18.47
C ALA A 201 -2.37 -6.22 -18.76
N ARG A 202 -2.03 -6.98 -17.71
CA ARG A 202 -1.45 -8.34 -17.81
C ARG A 202 -2.48 -9.47 -17.81
N HIS A 203 -3.70 -9.26 -17.31
CA HIS A 203 -4.72 -10.31 -17.12
C HIS A 203 -5.94 -10.15 -18.03
N ARG A 204 -5.71 -9.92 -19.34
CA ARG A 204 -6.77 -9.65 -20.33
C ARG A 204 -7.58 -10.89 -20.75
N PHE A 205 -7.02 -12.08 -20.52
CA PHE A 205 -7.62 -13.36 -20.90
C PHE A 205 -7.88 -14.21 -19.66
N CYS A 206 -8.86 -15.10 -19.75
CA CYS A 206 -9.26 -16.02 -18.70
C CYS A 206 -8.17 -17.07 -18.49
N ALA A 207 -7.68 -17.19 -17.26
CA ALA A 207 -6.68 -18.20 -16.90
C ALA A 207 -7.22 -19.65 -16.98
N ASN A 208 -8.55 -19.84 -16.99
CA ASN A 208 -9.18 -21.15 -17.07
C ASN A 208 -9.35 -21.65 -18.53
N CYS A 209 -9.79 -20.79 -19.45
CA CYS A 209 -10.15 -21.21 -20.81
C CYS A 209 -9.48 -20.41 -21.95
N GLY A 210 -8.68 -19.38 -21.64
CA GLY A 210 -7.97 -18.56 -22.63
C GLY A 210 -8.81 -17.51 -23.37
N SER A 211 -10.13 -17.49 -23.21
CA SER A 211 -11.00 -16.47 -23.82
C SER A 211 -10.78 -15.09 -23.19
N ALA A 212 -11.05 -14.00 -23.93
CA ALA A 212 -10.99 -12.65 -23.37
C ALA A 212 -11.96 -12.50 -22.18
N SER A 213 -11.51 -11.82 -21.12
CA SER A 213 -12.35 -11.51 -19.95
C SER A 213 -12.72 -10.02 -19.94
N ARG A 214 -13.93 -9.69 -19.49
CA ARG A 214 -14.38 -8.31 -19.30
C ARG A 214 -14.14 -7.85 -17.87
N VAL A 215 -13.97 -6.55 -17.69
CA VAL A 215 -13.80 -5.93 -16.37
C VAL A 215 -15.17 -5.66 -15.75
N THR A 216 -15.32 -5.96 -14.46
CA THR A 216 -16.55 -5.77 -13.67
C THR A 216 -16.20 -5.25 -12.27
N ALA A 217 -17.22 -5.03 -11.43
CA ALA A 217 -17.08 -4.53 -10.07
C ALA A 217 -16.19 -3.27 -9.98
N ALA A 218 -16.48 -2.28 -10.83
CA ALA A 218 -15.76 -1.02 -10.93
C ALA A 218 -14.22 -1.15 -11.08
N GLY A 219 -13.75 -2.22 -11.73
CA GLY A 219 -12.32 -2.50 -11.93
C GLY A 219 -11.74 -3.56 -10.99
N TRP A 220 -12.50 -4.03 -9.99
CA TRP A 220 -12.00 -4.97 -8.97
C TRP A 220 -12.28 -6.45 -9.27
N ARG A 221 -12.84 -6.75 -10.44
CA ARG A 221 -13.08 -8.11 -10.89
C ARG A 221 -12.94 -8.20 -12.41
N ARG A 222 -12.58 -9.39 -12.90
CA ARG A 222 -12.75 -9.75 -14.31
C ARG A 222 -13.61 -10.99 -14.41
N GLU A 223 -14.50 -11.01 -15.39
CA GLU A 223 -15.43 -12.10 -15.66
C GLU A 223 -15.20 -12.64 -17.07
N CYS A 224 -15.19 -13.97 -17.20
CA CYS A 224 -15.12 -14.64 -18.48
C CYS A 224 -16.53 -15.05 -18.93
N ASP A 225 -17.04 -14.44 -20.01
CA ASP A 225 -18.37 -14.76 -20.54
C ASP A 225 -18.44 -16.16 -21.18
N ALA A 226 -17.29 -16.76 -21.53
CA ALA A 226 -17.24 -18.08 -22.16
C ALA A 226 -17.40 -19.24 -21.17
N CYS A 227 -16.86 -19.12 -19.95
CA CYS A 227 -16.89 -20.20 -18.95
C CYS A 227 -17.42 -19.79 -17.57
N GLY A 228 -17.78 -18.52 -17.37
CA GLY A 228 -18.29 -17.99 -16.10
C GLY A 228 -17.23 -17.78 -15.01
N ALA A 229 -15.95 -18.06 -15.29
CA ALA A 229 -14.88 -17.88 -14.31
C ALA A 229 -14.70 -16.41 -13.91
N GLN A 230 -14.45 -16.19 -12.62
CA GLN A 230 -14.13 -14.88 -12.06
C GLN A 230 -12.66 -14.81 -11.67
N HIS A 231 -12.05 -13.65 -11.89
CA HIS A 231 -10.67 -13.36 -11.51
C HIS A 231 -10.62 -12.09 -10.67
N PHE A 232 -9.79 -12.14 -9.64
CA PHE A 232 -9.59 -11.03 -8.70
C PHE A 232 -8.16 -10.49 -8.82
N PRO A 233 -7.92 -9.22 -8.43
CA PRO A 233 -6.57 -8.65 -8.38
C PRO A 233 -5.61 -9.54 -7.59
N ARG A 234 -4.42 -9.73 -8.15
CA ARG A 234 -3.37 -10.55 -7.55
C ARG A 234 -2.61 -9.74 -6.51
N VAL A 235 -2.35 -10.34 -5.35
CA VAL A 235 -1.44 -9.83 -4.32
C VAL A 235 -0.54 -10.99 -3.91
N ASP A 236 0.73 -10.89 -4.21
CA ASP A 236 1.71 -11.93 -3.94
C ASP A 236 2.33 -11.72 -2.53
N PRO A 237 2.08 -12.61 -1.56
CA PRO A 237 2.70 -12.50 -0.23
C PRO A 237 4.22 -12.76 -0.32
N VAL A 238 5.00 -11.86 0.26
CA VAL A 238 6.46 -11.95 0.32
C VAL A 238 6.87 -11.73 1.76
N VAL A 239 7.55 -12.70 2.37
CA VAL A 239 8.15 -12.50 3.69
C VAL A 239 9.45 -11.72 3.53
N ILE A 240 9.71 -10.79 4.44
CA ILE A 240 10.98 -10.05 4.52
C ILE A 240 11.42 -9.99 5.97
N MET A 241 12.65 -10.40 6.26
CA MET A 241 13.02 -10.76 7.63
C MET A 241 14.45 -10.45 7.99
N LEU A 242 14.64 -10.16 9.28
CA LEU A 242 15.94 -10.13 9.94
C LEU A 242 16.06 -11.32 10.88
N ALA A 243 17.00 -12.22 10.58
CA ALA A 243 17.46 -13.20 11.55
C ALA A 243 18.39 -12.51 12.56
N ILE A 244 18.16 -12.74 13.84
CA ILE A 244 18.84 -12.07 14.96
C ILE A 244 19.56 -13.12 15.80
N ASP A 245 20.83 -12.84 16.09
CA ASP A 245 21.65 -13.54 17.08
C ASP A 245 22.19 -12.53 18.10
N GLY A 246 21.53 -12.40 19.25
CA GLY A 246 21.89 -11.43 20.29
C GLY A 246 21.93 -9.98 19.77
N ASP A 247 23.13 -9.43 19.61
CA ASP A 247 23.38 -8.05 19.18
C ASP A 247 23.78 -7.89 17.70
N ARG A 248 23.63 -8.95 16.92
CA ARG A 248 23.84 -8.93 15.46
C ARG A 248 22.62 -9.43 14.70
N CYS A 249 22.45 -8.92 13.48
CA CYS A 249 21.44 -9.38 12.52
C CYS A 249 22.08 -9.83 11.22
N LEU A 250 21.44 -10.78 10.54
CA LEU A 250 21.84 -11.25 9.23
C LEU A 250 21.31 -10.30 8.15
N LEU A 251 22.19 -9.86 7.25
CA LEU A 251 21.82 -9.12 6.05
C LEU A 251 22.46 -9.75 4.82
N GLY A 252 21.77 -9.67 3.68
CA GLY A 252 22.25 -10.13 2.38
C GLY A 252 22.32 -9.02 1.34
N ARG A 253 23.04 -9.29 0.25
CA ARG A 253 22.99 -8.47 -0.97
C ARG A 253 22.93 -9.35 -2.20
N GLN A 254 22.24 -8.85 -3.22
CA GLN A 254 22.18 -9.46 -4.55
C GLN A 254 23.06 -8.66 -5.51
N ALA A 255 23.57 -9.30 -6.57
CA ALA A 255 24.46 -8.65 -7.54
C ALA A 255 23.88 -7.40 -8.21
N ARG A 256 22.55 -7.34 -8.35
CA ARG A 256 21.84 -6.19 -8.93
C ARG A 256 21.73 -4.99 -8.00
N PHE A 257 22.01 -5.14 -6.70
CA PHE A 257 21.96 -4.05 -5.75
C PHE A 257 23.12 -3.09 -5.95
N ALA A 258 22.90 -1.81 -5.60
CA ALA A 258 23.98 -0.83 -5.60
C ALA A 258 25.18 -1.36 -4.79
N PRO A 259 26.43 -1.15 -5.25
CA PRO A 259 27.61 -1.62 -4.52
C PRO A 259 27.58 -1.18 -3.05
N GLY A 260 27.82 -2.12 -2.15
CA GLY A 260 27.81 -1.87 -0.69
C GLY A 260 26.43 -1.76 -0.05
N MET A 261 25.32 -1.88 -0.79
CA MET A 261 23.98 -1.95 -0.20
C MET A 261 23.67 -3.37 0.27
N TYR A 262 23.30 -3.51 1.54
CA TYR A 262 22.79 -4.74 2.16
C TYR A 262 21.35 -4.51 2.63
N SER A 263 20.54 -5.57 2.66
CA SER A 263 19.14 -5.55 3.05
C SER A 263 18.77 -6.80 3.85
N ALA A 264 17.60 -6.75 4.50
CA ALA A 264 16.91 -7.95 4.97
C ALA A 264 16.72 -8.95 3.82
N LEU A 265 16.74 -10.25 4.16
CA LEU A 265 16.42 -11.35 3.25
C LEU A 265 14.92 -11.37 2.98
N ALA A 266 14.50 -11.82 1.80
CA ALA A 266 13.10 -11.81 1.43
C ALA A 266 12.79 -12.80 0.31
N GLY A 267 11.65 -13.48 0.41
CA GLY A 267 11.18 -14.38 -0.62
C GLY A 267 9.69 -14.64 -0.57
N PHE A 268 9.19 -15.32 -1.60
CA PHE A 268 7.76 -15.53 -1.77
C PHE A 268 7.27 -16.59 -0.80
N LEU A 269 6.08 -16.36 -0.23
CA LEU A 269 5.38 -17.39 0.53
C LEU A 269 4.77 -18.40 -0.46
N GLU A 270 5.01 -19.69 -0.24
CA GLU A 270 4.50 -20.75 -1.11
C GLU A 270 3.12 -21.27 -0.68
N PRO A 271 2.32 -21.84 -1.61
CA PRO A 271 1.03 -22.44 -1.26
C PRO A 271 1.15 -23.52 -0.19
N GLY A 272 0.45 -23.32 0.93
CA GLY A 272 0.46 -24.24 2.07
C GLY A 272 1.44 -23.88 3.18
N GLU A 273 2.23 -22.82 3.01
CA GLU A 273 3.12 -22.31 4.05
C GLU A 273 2.44 -21.30 4.98
N THR A 274 2.87 -21.29 6.24
CA THR A 274 2.65 -20.17 7.16
C THR A 274 3.69 -19.07 6.89
N ILE A 275 3.46 -17.86 7.43
CA ILE A 275 4.45 -16.77 7.36
C ILE A 275 5.75 -17.22 8.05
N GLU A 276 5.61 -17.89 9.19
CA GLU A 276 6.73 -18.35 10.00
C GLU A 276 7.54 -19.44 9.29
N ASP A 277 6.89 -20.35 8.58
CA ASP A 277 7.59 -21.39 7.82
C ASP A 277 8.33 -20.82 6.61
N ALA A 278 7.69 -19.91 5.86
CA ALA A 278 8.35 -19.21 4.76
C ALA A 278 9.58 -18.41 5.25
N VAL A 279 9.47 -17.70 6.39
CA VAL A 279 10.62 -17.01 6.99
C VAL A 279 11.77 -17.97 7.30
N ARG A 280 11.49 -19.14 7.89
CA ARG A 280 12.52 -20.13 8.22
C ARG A 280 13.13 -20.76 6.98
N ARG A 281 12.31 -21.11 5.99
CA ARG A 281 12.75 -21.71 4.72
C ARG A 281 13.68 -20.76 3.99
N GLU A 282 13.24 -19.53 3.72
CA GLU A 282 13.98 -18.54 2.94
C GLU A 282 15.33 -18.18 3.59
N VAL A 283 15.40 -17.99 4.92
CA VAL A 283 16.67 -17.73 5.59
C VAL A 283 17.64 -18.92 5.48
N HIS A 284 17.11 -20.14 5.54
CA HIS A 284 17.91 -21.36 5.38
C HIS A 284 18.36 -21.56 3.93
N GLU A 285 17.49 -21.33 2.95
CA GLU A 285 17.82 -21.46 1.52
C GLU A 285 18.88 -20.44 1.09
N GLU A 286 18.71 -19.17 1.41
CA GLU A 286 19.61 -18.12 0.94
C GLU A 286 20.94 -18.05 1.71
N ALA A 287 20.94 -18.39 3.01
CA ALA A 287 22.08 -18.15 3.91
C ALA A 287 22.47 -19.35 4.79
N GLY A 288 21.77 -20.48 4.72
CA GLY A 288 22.09 -21.69 5.49
C GLY A 288 21.79 -21.61 6.99
N VAL A 289 21.21 -20.52 7.47
CA VAL A 289 20.99 -20.28 8.91
C VAL A 289 19.64 -20.83 9.34
N HIS A 290 19.60 -21.68 10.37
CA HIS A 290 18.32 -22.13 10.92
C HIS A 290 17.70 -21.07 11.82
N CYS A 291 16.38 -20.86 11.71
CA CYS A 291 15.62 -19.92 12.52
C CYS A 291 14.56 -20.62 13.38
N THR A 292 14.28 -20.07 14.57
CA THR A 292 13.31 -20.61 15.52
C THR A 292 12.07 -19.71 15.63
N HIS A 293 12.00 -18.86 16.65
CA HIS A 293 10.87 -17.97 16.89
C HIS A 293 10.79 -16.91 15.79
N VAL A 294 9.60 -16.69 15.25
CA VAL A 294 9.30 -15.66 14.25
C VAL A 294 8.27 -14.71 14.84
N ALA A 295 8.50 -13.41 14.71
CA ALA A 295 7.64 -12.36 15.20
C ALA A 295 7.29 -11.39 14.06
N TYR A 296 6.00 -11.21 13.79
CA TYR A 296 5.52 -10.20 12.84
C TYR A 296 5.83 -8.79 13.33
N PHE A 297 6.27 -7.93 12.41
CA PHE A 297 6.60 -6.54 12.68
C PHE A 297 5.60 -5.56 12.05
N ALA A 298 5.47 -5.61 10.73
CA ALA A 298 4.64 -4.72 9.92
C ALA A 298 4.41 -5.34 8.53
N SER A 299 3.51 -4.77 7.74
CA SER A 299 3.32 -5.15 6.34
C SER A 299 3.36 -3.94 5.42
N GLN A 300 3.88 -4.12 4.21
CA GLN A 300 4.02 -3.07 3.21
C GLN A 300 3.43 -3.51 1.87
N PRO A 301 2.40 -2.82 1.34
CA PRO A 301 2.05 -2.94 -0.06
C PRO A 301 3.25 -2.56 -0.95
N TRP A 302 3.63 -3.44 -1.87
CA TRP A 302 4.76 -3.23 -2.76
C TRP A 302 4.32 -3.35 -4.22
N PRO A 303 3.92 -2.22 -4.84
CA PRO A 303 3.27 -2.18 -6.16
C PRO A 303 4.28 -2.31 -7.33
N PHE A 304 5.18 -3.30 -7.23
CA PHE A 304 6.23 -3.60 -8.21
C PHE A 304 6.36 -5.11 -8.51
N PRO A 305 5.35 -5.77 -9.11
CA PRO A 305 4.10 -5.19 -9.58
C PRO A 305 2.98 -5.20 -8.53
N SER A 306 2.91 -6.22 -7.68
CA SER A 306 1.72 -6.48 -6.85
C SER A 306 2.01 -7.41 -5.67
N SER A 307 2.99 -7.06 -4.83
CA SER A 307 3.36 -7.86 -3.65
C SER A 307 2.83 -7.23 -2.36
N LEU A 308 2.66 -8.05 -1.33
CA LEU A 308 2.52 -7.61 0.06
C LEU A 308 3.75 -8.10 0.82
N MET A 309 4.63 -7.17 1.20
CA MET A 309 5.79 -7.49 2.03
C MET A 309 5.32 -7.69 3.46
N ILE A 310 5.75 -8.77 4.10
CA ILE A 310 5.39 -9.16 5.45
C ILE A 310 6.68 -9.16 6.27
N GLY A 311 6.91 -8.05 6.96
CA GLY A 311 8.09 -7.82 7.77
C GLY A 311 8.09 -8.67 9.04
N CYS A 312 9.15 -9.44 9.25
CA CYS A 312 9.31 -10.30 10.43
C CYS A 312 10.70 -10.17 11.06
N PHE A 313 10.78 -10.49 12.34
CA PHE A 313 12.04 -10.84 13.00
C PHE A 313 12.07 -12.34 13.24
N ALA A 314 13.24 -12.95 13.12
CA ALA A 314 13.46 -14.35 13.44
C ALA A 314 14.64 -14.49 14.40
N ARG A 315 14.56 -15.43 15.33
CA ARG A 315 15.73 -15.82 16.13
C ARG A 315 16.55 -16.85 15.39
N ALA A 316 17.83 -16.56 15.20
CA ALA A 316 18.80 -17.53 14.67
C ALA A 316 19.07 -18.64 15.71
N GLY A 317 19.02 -19.89 15.26
CA GLY A 317 19.39 -21.07 16.05
C GLY A 317 20.87 -21.43 15.95
N ASP A 318 21.53 -20.98 14.89
CA ASP A 318 22.96 -21.10 14.62
C ASP A 318 23.46 -19.87 13.85
N THR A 319 24.76 -19.84 13.53
CA THR A 319 25.43 -18.64 13.03
C THR A 319 26.38 -18.90 11.86
N GLU A 320 26.46 -20.16 11.40
CA GLU A 320 27.25 -20.54 10.24
C GLU A 320 26.50 -20.14 8.97
N ILE A 321 27.15 -19.33 8.13
CA ILE A 321 26.54 -18.84 6.89
C ILE A 321 27.04 -19.70 5.73
N THR A 322 26.11 -20.26 4.98
CA THR A 322 26.36 -20.86 3.66
C THR A 322 25.49 -20.14 2.64
N VAL A 323 26.11 -19.29 1.82
CA VAL A 323 25.38 -18.45 0.87
C VAL A 323 25.00 -19.26 -0.37
N ASP A 324 23.72 -19.22 -0.76
CA ASP A 324 23.34 -19.61 -2.13
C ASP A 324 23.76 -18.52 -3.11
N THR A 325 24.88 -18.77 -3.78
CA THR A 325 25.46 -17.84 -4.76
C THR A 325 24.63 -17.66 -6.04
N THR A 326 23.57 -18.45 -6.23
CA THR A 326 22.62 -18.24 -7.34
C THR A 326 21.66 -17.09 -7.07
N GLU A 327 21.38 -16.80 -5.79
CA GLU A 327 20.45 -15.74 -5.38
C GLU A 327 21.17 -14.55 -4.76
N LEU A 328 22.10 -14.79 -3.84
CA LEU A 328 22.85 -13.76 -3.12
C LEU A 328 24.31 -13.69 -3.60
N GLU A 329 24.85 -12.48 -3.63
CA GLU A 329 26.29 -12.27 -3.81
C GLU A 329 27.06 -12.41 -2.50
N ASP A 330 26.45 -11.97 -1.39
CA ASP A 330 27.06 -12.02 -0.06
C ASP A 330 25.98 -11.98 1.04
N ALA A 331 26.26 -12.65 2.16
CA ALA A 331 25.43 -12.59 3.38
C ALA A 331 26.32 -12.58 4.62
N ARG A 332 26.03 -11.67 5.55
CA ARG A 332 26.91 -11.40 6.70
C ARG A 332 26.12 -10.99 7.93
N TRP A 333 26.70 -11.27 9.09
CA TRP A 333 26.24 -10.72 10.36
C TRP A 333 26.71 -9.28 10.56
N PHE A 334 25.81 -8.41 10.98
CA PHE A 334 26.07 -6.99 11.27
C PHE A 334 25.63 -6.65 12.69
N THR A 335 26.50 -5.97 13.42
CA THR A 335 26.18 -5.43 14.75
C THR A 335 25.17 -4.29 14.68
N ARG A 336 24.47 -4.01 15.79
CA ARG A 336 23.56 -2.84 15.88
C ARG A 336 24.23 -1.52 15.48
N ASP A 337 25.50 -1.33 15.85
CA ASP A 337 26.25 -0.11 15.56
C ASP A 337 26.61 0.01 14.07
N GLU A 338 26.97 -1.11 13.42
CA GLU A 338 27.14 -1.13 11.96
C GLU A 338 25.84 -0.80 11.24
N VAL A 339 24.72 -1.40 11.65
CA VAL A 339 23.40 -1.12 11.07
C VAL A 339 23.02 0.35 11.26
N ARG A 340 23.24 0.93 12.44
CA ARG A 340 23.00 2.36 12.69
C ARG A 340 23.85 3.24 11.77
N ALA A 341 25.15 2.94 11.64
CA ALA A 341 26.03 3.67 10.74
C ALA A 341 25.62 3.53 9.25
N MET A 342 25.08 2.38 8.84
CA MET A 342 24.55 2.18 7.48
C MET A 342 23.28 2.99 7.22
N LEU A 343 22.37 3.08 8.21
CA LEU A 343 21.15 3.88 8.13
C LEU A 343 21.47 5.38 8.07
N ASP A 344 22.46 5.83 8.84
CA ASP A 344 22.92 7.23 8.89
C ASP A 344 23.84 7.61 7.71
N GLY A 345 24.28 6.63 6.90
CA GLY A 345 25.22 6.84 5.80
C GLY A 345 26.64 7.17 6.25
N THR A 346 27.02 6.79 7.48
CA THR A 346 28.32 7.07 8.11
C THR A 346 29.21 5.82 8.26
N HIS A 347 28.78 4.67 7.75
CA HIS A 347 29.53 3.42 7.85
C HIS A 347 30.93 3.53 7.22
N ALA A 348 31.98 3.20 7.97
CA ALA A 348 33.39 3.44 7.59
C ALA A 348 33.81 2.79 6.25
N LYS A 349 33.18 1.67 5.88
CA LYS A 349 33.42 0.96 4.60
C LYS A 349 32.47 1.38 3.46
N GLY A 350 31.68 2.43 3.66
CA GLY A 350 30.68 2.89 2.67
C GLY A 350 29.51 1.93 2.47
N LEU A 351 29.23 1.04 3.43
CA LEU A 351 28.06 0.16 3.36
C LEU A 351 26.79 0.96 3.64
N SER A 352 25.70 0.59 2.99
CA SER A 352 24.42 1.32 3.08
C SER A 352 23.23 0.38 3.27
N ALA A 353 22.16 0.96 3.80
CA ALA A 353 20.88 0.29 4.01
C ALA A 353 19.82 0.80 3.01
N PRO A 354 18.67 0.10 2.89
CA PRO A 354 17.54 0.57 2.09
C PRO A 354 17.02 1.94 2.54
N LYS A 355 16.38 2.66 1.62
CA LYS A 355 15.83 4.00 1.87
C LYS A 355 14.61 3.96 2.81
N PRO A 356 14.29 5.08 3.50
CA PRO A 356 13.23 5.13 4.51
C PRO A 356 11.85 4.67 4.07
N PHE A 357 11.51 4.72 2.78
CA PHE A 357 10.20 4.23 2.33
C PHE A 357 10.08 2.70 2.33
N ALA A 358 11.18 1.94 2.42
CA ALA A 358 11.18 0.48 2.32
C ALA A 358 11.08 -0.19 3.70
N ILE A 359 10.26 -1.23 3.84
CA ILE A 359 10.07 -1.95 5.12
C ILE A 359 11.38 -2.53 5.69
N ALA A 360 12.33 -2.90 4.84
CA ALA A 360 13.66 -3.32 5.26
C ALA A 360 14.37 -2.23 6.10
N HIS A 361 14.25 -0.96 5.72
CA HIS A 361 14.79 0.15 6.51
C HIS A 361 14.18 0.18 7.91
N HIS A 362 12.88 -0.04 8.04
CA HIS A 362 12.19 -0.03 9.33
C HIS A 362 12.54 -1.25 10.19
N LEU A 363 12.72 -2.43 9.59
CA LEU A 363 13.24 -3.61 10.29
C LEU A 363 14.64 -3.34 10.85
N LEU A 364 15.55 -2.81 10.02
CA LEU A 364 16.91 -2.45 10.41
C LEU A 364 16.91 -1.38 11.51
N LYS A 365 16.05 -0.36 11.41
CA LYS A 365 15.91 0.70 12.41
C LYS A 365 15.41 0.15 13.75
N ALA A 366 14.35 -0.66 13.74
CA ALA A 366 13.83 -1.28 14.96
C ALA A 366 14.86 -2.20 15.64
N PHE A 367 15.66 -2.92 14.85
CA PHE A 367 16.82 -3.66 15.36
C PHE A 367 17.89 -2.71 15.92
N ALA A 368 18.33 -1.69 15.20
CA ALA A 368 19.36 -0.77 15.68
C ALA A 368 18.97 -0.02 16.96
N ASP A 369 17.69 0.34 17.11
CA ASP A 369 17.16 1.04 18.28
C ASP A 369 16.88 0.11 19.48
N ASN A 370 17.06 -1.21 19.30
CA ASN A 370 16.72 -2.23 20.27
C ASN A 370 15.27 -2.11 20.79
N ASP A 371 14.32 -1.93 19.88
CA ASP A 371 12.90 -1.87 20.22
C ASP A 371 12.39 -3.26 20.65
N THR A 372 12.55 -3.58 21.92
CA THR A 372 12.19 -4.88 22.51
C THR A 372 10.69 -5.20 22.35
N ALA A 373 9.82 -4.19 22.24
CA ALA A 373 8.40 -4.39 21.96
C ALA A 373 8.13 -4.79 20.51
N SER A 374 9.00 -4.38 19.57
CA SER A 374 8.97 -4.85 18.17
C SER A 374 9.61 -6.21 18.00
N LEU A 375 10.73 -6.44 18.68
CA LEU A 375 11.55 -7.64 18.53
C LEU A 375 10.94 -8.84 19.26
N GLY A 376 10.18 -8.61 20.34
CA GLY A 376 9.42 -9.64 21.05
C GLY A 376 10.27 -10.87 21.43
N ALA A 377 9.72 -12.05 21.17
CA ALA A 377 10.42 -13.32 21.43
C ALA A 377 11.57 -13.60 20.45
N ALA A 378 11.87 -12.75 19.47
CA ALA A 378 13.07 -12.92 18.63
C ALA A 378 14.37 -12.58 19.38
N VAL A 379 14.30 -11.80 20.47
CA VAL A 379 15.46 -11.36 21.28
C VAL A 379 15.48 -11.86 22.74
N SER A 380 14.43 -12.54 23.20
CA SER A 380 14.31 -13.00 24.60
C SER A 380 15.08 -14.31 24.87
N ALA A 381 16.27 -14.26 25.46
CA ALA A 381 17.19 -15.38 25.74
C ALA A 381 16.56 -16.78 25.80
#